data_AF-A0A9E6DAT2-F1
#
_entry.id   AF-A0A9E6DAT2-F1
#
_cell.length_a   1.000
_cell.length_b   1.000
_cell.length_c   1.000
_cell.angle_alpha   90.00
_cell.angle_beta   90.00
_cell.angle_gamma   90.00
#
_symmetry.space_group_name_H-M   'P 1'
#
loop_
_entity.id
_entity.type
_entity.pdbx_description
1 polymer ?
#
loop_
_entity_poly.entity_id
_entity_poly.type
_entity_poly.pdbx_seq_one_letter_code
_entity_poly.pdbx_strand_id
1 'polypeptide(L)'
;MFDIDRSQPRASSKPSNLYRFSLVAAPASLITASLFVTMERAVAVEDFSPTEQIAYTLDPYMEREAITETTPPKEKPVRAPDIDPPPMAPDLVKDITFDSIPYPGYTGTRPAEYGEADFDQIKPKRAMSVIDRRILPITPPVPTYPARAARTGLEGDCNVYLNVSIRGEPFNVRAQCTDQVF
;
A
#
# COMPACT_ATOMS: atom_id res chain seq x y z
N MET A 1 33.43 109.98 -18.36
CA MET A 1 32.04 109.99 -17.89
C MET A 1 31.63 108.53 -17.77
N PHE A 2 31.45 108.08 -16.54
CA PHE A 2 31.22 106.69 -16.14
C PHE A 2 29.82 106.22 -16.55
N ASP A 3 29.65 104.94 -16.89
CA ASP A 3 28.88 104.02 -16.04
C ASP A 3 29.03 102.57 -16.54
N ILE A 4 29.57 101.73 -15.66
CA ILE A 4 29.70 100.28 -15.82
C ILE A 4 28.53 99.69 -15.04
N ASP A 5 27.52 99.21 -15.76
CA ASP A 5 26.34 98.60 -15.16
C ASP A 5 26.70 97.23 -14.54
N ARG A 6 26.25 97.06 -13.31
CA ARG A 6 26.73 96.13 -12.32
C ARG A 6 25.89 94.87 -12.38
N SER A 7 26.50 93.77 -12.80
CA SER A 7 25.93 92.42 -12.74
C SER A 7 25.44 92.08 -11.32
N GLN A 8 24.13 91.82 -11.17
CA GLN A 8 23.55 91.26 -9.96
C GLN A 8 23.79 89.74 -9.86
N PRO A 9 24.15 89.20 -8.68
CA PRO A 9 24.15 87.76 -8.45
C PRO A 9 22.73 87.24 -8.19
N ARG A 10 22.28 86.24 -8.96
CA ARG A 10 21.04 85.50 -8.67
C ARG A 10 21.25 84.69 -7.39
N ALA A 11 20.58 85.10 -6.31
CA ALA A 11 20.50 84.35 -5.07
C ALA A 11 19.75 83.02 -5.34
N SER A 12 20.50 81.92 -5.45
CA SER A 12 19.95 80.56 -5.45
C SER A 12 19.57 80.20 -4.02
N SER A 13 18.29 80.29 -3.67
CA SER A 13 17.79 79.78 -2.41
C SER A 13 17.89 78.25 -2.45
N LYS A 14 18.81 77.70 -1.65
CA LYS A 14 18.99 76.26 -1.48
C LYS A 14 17.75 75.75 -0.73
N PRO A 15 16.84 74.95 -1.34
CA PRO A 15 15.69 74.45 -0.61
C PRO A 15 16.20 73.59 0.55
N SER A 16 15.65 73.82 1.73
CA SER A 16 16.06 73.14 2.95
C SER A 16 15.97 71.63 2.75
N ASN A 17 16.96 70.89 3.26
CA ASN A 17 17.02 69.43 3.09
C ASN A 17 15.73 68.74 3.54
N LEU A 18 15.04 69.30 4.55
CA LEU A 18 13.72 68.85 4.99
C LEU A 18 12.65 68.87 3.90
N TYR A 19 12.62 69.90 3.04
CA TYR A 19 11.64 70.01 1.95
C TYR A 19 11.88 68.96 0.85
N ARG A 20 13.15 68.62 0.62
CA ARG A 20 13.53 67.54 -0.30
C ARG A 20 13.14 66.17 0.27
N PHE A 21 13.33 65.96 1.57
CA PHE A 21 12.92 64.72 2.23
C PHE A 21 11.40 64.57 2.25
N SER A 22 10.61 65.62 2.50
CA SER A 22 9.15 65.54 2.47
C SER A 22 8.59 65.27 1.07
N LEU A 23 9.22 65.83 0.02
CA LEU A 23 8.86 65.54 -1.38
C LEU A 23 9.04 64.07 -1.77
N VAL A 24 10.03 63.38 -1.19
CA VAL A 24 10.30 61.96 -1.47
C VAL A 24 9.56 61.03 -0.50
N ALA A 25 9.44 61.43 0.76
CA ALA A 25 8.80 60.60 1.79
C ALA A 25 7.30 60.43 1.57
N ALA A 26 6.60 61.46 1.08
CA ALA A 26 5.17 61.41 0.84
C ALA A 26 4.76 60.29 -0.15
N PRO A 27 5.29 60.23 -1.40
CA PRO A 27 4.93 59.15 -2.32
C PRO A 27 5.41 57.78 -1.84
N ALA A 28 6.58 57.71 -1.21
CA ALA A 28 7.12 56.47 -0.66
C ALA A 28 6.19 55.88 0.41
N SER A 29 5.73 56.70 1.36
CA SER A 29 4.81 56.26 2.41
C SER A 29 3.46 55.79 1.87
N LEU A 30 2.97 56.43 0.79
CA LEU A 30 1.71 56.10 0.17
C LEU A 30 1.78 54.71 -0.49
N ILE A 31 2.87 54.45 -1.22
CA ILE A 31 3.11 53.15 -1.86
C ILE A 31 3.24 52.04 -0.79
N THR A 32 4.03 52.27 0.26
CA THR A 32 4.24 51.25 1.31
C THR A 32 2.96 50.99 2.11
N ALA A 33 2.20 52.03 2.46
CA ALA A 33 0.94 51.85 3.18
C ALA A 33 -0.11 51.13 2.31
N SER A 34 -0.16 51.46 1.02
CA SER A 34 -1.06 50.80 0.07
C SER A 34 -0.74 49.31 -0.07
N LEU A 35 0.55 48.95 -0.19
CA LEU A 35 0.99 47.56 -0.27
C LEU A 35 0.67 46.79 1.02
N PHE A 36 0.90 47.42 2.18
CA PHE A 36 0.64 46.79 3.47
C PHE A 36 -0.84 46.46 3.66
N VAL A 37 -1.74 47.41 3.37
CA VAL A 37 -3.20 47.20 3.48
C VAL A 37 -3.70 46.14 2.49
N THR A 38 -3.12 46.09 1.29
CA THR A 38 -3.50 45.05 0.31
C THR A 38 -3.03 43.66 0.72
N MET A 39 -1.82 43.54 1.27
CA MET A 39 -1.33 42.27 1.84
C MET A 39 -2.18 41.81 3.02
N GLU A 40 -2.49 42.70 3.95
CA GLU A 40 -3.33 42.38 5.11
C GLU A 40 -4.70 41.86 4.67
N ARG A 41 -5.33 42.50 3.67
CA ARG A 41 -6.60 42.02 3.10
C ARG A 41 -6.50 40.73 2.32
N ALA A 42 -5.36 40.46 1.67
CA ALA A 42 -5.15 39.22 0.93
C ALA A 42 -4.85 38.02 1.86
N VAL A 43 -4.26 38.28 3.03
CA VAL A 43 -3.90 37.26 4.03
C VAL A 43 -5.02 37.02 5.04
N ALA A 44 -5.93 37.98 5.22
CA ALA A 44 -7.18 37.79 5.96
C ALA A 44 -8.13 36.86 5.17
N VAL A 45 -7.73 35.61 5.01
CA VAL A 45 -8.59 34.50 4.66
C VAL A 45 -9.55 34.32 5.82
N GLU A 46 -10.85 34.44 5.54
CA GLU A 46 -11.93 34.20 6.51
C GLU A 46 -11.62 32.93 7.31
N ASP A 47 -11.68 33.07 8.64
CA ASP A 47 -11.33 32.07 9.65
C ASP A 47 -11.27 30.65 9.09
N PHE A 48 -10.07 30.23 8.71
CA PHE A 48 -9.81 28.82 8.45
C PHE A 48 -9.99 28.12 9.79
N SER A 49 -11.20 27.63 10.04
CA SER A 49 -11.47 26.65 11.08
C SER A 49 -10.82 25.35 10.60
N PRO A 50 -9.65 24.96 11.12
CA PRO A 50 -9.09 23.68 10.75
C PRO A 50 -10.13 22.63 11.15
N THR A 51 -10.66 21.89 10.18
CA THR A 51 -11.49 20.71 10.45
C THR A 51 -10.76 19.90 11.51
N GLU A 52 -11.44 19.62 12.62
CA GLU A 52 -10.93 18.95 13.81
C GLU A 52 -9.99 17.82 13.38
N GLN A 53 -8.69 18.07 13.43
CA GLN A 53 -7.71 17.07 13.04
C GLN A 53 -7.82 15.99 14.09
N ILE A 54 -8.30 14.82 13.66
CA ILE A 54 -8.37 13.61 14.47
C ILE A 54 -6.93 13.20 14.78
N ALA A 55 -6.36 13.81 15.81
CA ALA A 55 -5.03 13.51 16.30
C ALA A 55 -5.12 12.16 17.01
N TYR A 56 -4.88 11.09 16.26
CA TYR A 56 -4.71 9.78 16.85
C TYR A 56 -3.44 9.80 17.70
N THR A 57 -3.60 9.71 19.01
CA THR A 57 -2.47 9.43 19.91
C THR A 57 -2.06 8.00 19.64
N LEU A 58 -1.04 7.83 18.81
CA LEU A 58 -0.42 6.53 18.58
C LEU A 58 0.49 6.26 19.78
N ASP A 59 0.22 5.18 20.52
CA ASP A 59 1.14 4.74 21.56
C ASP A 59 2.51 4.46 20.92
N PRO A 60 3.61 4.89 21.56
CA PRO A 60 4.94 4.68 21.00
C PRO A 60 5.15 3.18 20.80
N TYR A 61 5.43 2.78 19.55
CA TYR A 61 5.73 1.41 19.19
C TYR A 61 7.10 1.03 19.76
N MET A 62 7.10 0.61 21.02
CA MET A 62 8.27 0.00 21.65
C MET A 62 8.45 -1.36 21.01
N GLU A 63 9.62 -1.59 20.44
CA GLU A 63 10.01 -2.87 19.87
C GLU A 63 9.83 -3.95 20.93
N ARG A 64 8.86 -4.85 20.71
CA ARG A 64 8.49 -5.88 21.67
C ARG A 64 9.73 -6.75 21.89
N GLU A 65 10.22 -6.83 23.13
CA GLU A 65 11.32 -7.73 23.48
C GLU A 65 11.05 -9.09 22.86
N ALA A 66 11.98 -9.53 22.00
CA ALA A 66 11.85 -10.79 21.31
C ALA A 66 11.69 -11.88 22.37
N ILE A 67 10.50 -12.50 22.42
CA ILE A 67 10.26 -13.66 23.27
C ILE A 67 11.30 -14.67 22.83
N THR A 68 12.32 -14.89 23.66
CA THR A 68 13.33 -15.90 23.40
C THR A 68 12.61 -17.23 23.52
N GLU A 69 12.20 -17.75 22.37
CA GLU A 69 11.44 -18.99 22.27
C GLU A 69 12.30 -20.08 22.91
N THR A 70 11.93 -20.47 24.13
CA THR A 70 12.70 -21.43 24.90
C THR A 70 12.48 -22.75 24.19
N THR A 71 13.46 -23.16 23.39
CA THR A 71 13.35 -24.43 22.66
C THR A 71 13.16 -25.53 23.69
N PRO A 72 12.04 -26.26 23.70
CA PRO A 72 11.82 -27.30 24.68
C PRO A 72 12.94 -28.34 24.57
N PRO A 73 13.47 -28.85 25.70
CA PRO A 73 14.51 -29.86 25.65
C PRO A 73 13.99 -31.07 24.88
N LYS A 74 14.73 -31.49 23.84
CA LYS A 74 14.38 -32.68 23.05
C LYS A 74 14.35 -33.90 23.96
N GLU A 75 13.16 -34.44 24.21
CA GLU A 75 12.99 -35.70 24.92
C GLU A 75 13.55 -36.84 24.07
N LYS A 76 14.48 -37.60 24.64
CA LYS A 76 15.07 -38.75 23.93
C LYS A 76 14.04 -39.88 23.91
N PRO A 77 13.80 -40.53 22.76
CA PRO A 77 12.84 -41.62 22.69
C PRO A 77 13.27 -42.78 23.59
N VAL A 78 12.35 -43.24 24.44
CA VAL A 78 12.55 -44.43 25.28
C VAL A 78 12.39 -45.67 24.39
N ARG A 79 13.36 -46.59 24.45
CA ARG A 79 13.29 -47.85 23.70
C ARG A 79 12.16 -48.71 24.25
N ALA A 80 11.26 -49.16 23.37
CA ALA A 80 10.21 -50.09 23.76
C ALA A 80 10.80 -51.42 24.29
N PRO A 81 10.15 -52.08 25.26
CA PRO A 81 10.58 -53.38 25.73
C PRO A 81 10.51 -54.41 24.60
N ASP A 82 11.43 -55.39 24.62
CA ASP A 82 11.42 -56.49 23.65
C ASP A 82 10.15 -57.32 23.83
N ILE A 83 9.42 -57.52 22.74
CA ILE A 83 8.22 -58.36 22.70
C ILE A 83 8.65 -59.71 22.15
N ASP A 84 8.30 -60.79 22.84
CA ASP A 84 8.55 -62.14 22.34
C ASP A 84 7.92 -62.33 20.95
N PRO A 85 8.65 -62.93 19.99
CA PRO A 85 8.12 -63.12 18.66
C PRO A 85 6.89 -64.03 18.69
N PRO A 86 5.89 -63.77 17.84
CA PRO A 86 4.71 -64.60 17.76
C PRO A 86 5.09 -66.04 17.40
N PRO A 87 4.29 -67.03 17.82
CA PRO A 87 4.52 -68.43 17.46
C PRO A 87 4.55 -68.58 15.94
N MET A 88 5.50 -69.38 15.45
CA MET A 88 5.70 -69.61 14.03
C MET A 88 4.46 -70.26 13.41
N ALA A 89 4.09 -69.81 12.21
CA ALA A 89 2.96 -70.36 11.48
C ALA A 89 3.18 -71.85 11.13
N PRO A 90 2.12 -72.68 11.11
CA PRO A 90 2.23 -74.06 10.69
C PRO A 90 2.60 -74.17 9.22
N ASP A 91 3.35 -75.23 8.86
CA ASP A 91 3.72 -75.49 7.47
C ASP A 91 2.48 -75.79 6.62
N LEU A 92 2.36 -75.07 5.50
CA LEU A 92 1.32 -75.29 4.50
C LEU A 92 1.64 -76.57 3.71
N VAL A 93 0.63 -77.44 3.57
CA VAL A 93 0.72 -78.63 2.73
C VAL A 93 0.88 -78.19 1.26
N LYS A 94 1.86 -78.77 0.56
CA LYS A 94 2.30 -78.29 -0.76
C LYS A 94 1.39 -78.68 -1.94
N ASP A 95 0.38 -79.52 -1.72
CA ASP A 95 -0.46 -80.04 -2.80
C ASP A 95 -1.92 -79.68 -2.56
N ILE A 96 -2.37 -78.66 -3.29
CA ILE A 96 -3.79 -78.33 -3.45
C ILE A 96 -4.20 -78.84 -4.82
N THR A 97 -4.88 -79.98 -4.91
CA THR A 97 -5.53 -80.44 -6.14
C THR A 97 -6.69 -79.49 -6.46
N PHE A 98 -6.52 -78.66 -7.48
CA PHE A 98 -7.59 -77.83 -8.02
C PHE A 98 -8.55 -78.71 -8.82
N ASP A 99 -9.58 -79.24 -8.15
CA ASP A 99 -10.73 -79.80 -8.84
C ASP A 99 -11.48 -78.69 -9.59
N SER A 100 -11.81 -79.01 -10.84
CA SER A 100 -12.38 -78.17 -11.90
C SER A 100 -13.33 -77.06 -11.42
N ILE A 101 -12.94 -75.80 -11.64
CA ILE A 101 -13.84 -74.65 -11.47
C ILE A 101 -14.81 -74.62 -12.67
N PRO A 102 -16.15 -74.62 -12.46
CA PRO A 102 -17.11 -74.56 -13.56
C PRO A 102 -17.04 -73.20 -14.25
N TYR A 103 -16.85 -73.20 -15.57
CA TYR A 103 -16.89 -71.99 -16.39
C TYR A 103 -18.36 -71.54 -16.56
N PRO A 104 -18.78 -70.34 -16.11
CA PRO A 104 -20.14 -69.89 -16.32
C PRO A 104 -20.33 -69.50 -17.80
N GLY A 105 -21.10 -70.30 -18.53
CA GLY A 105 -21.54 -69.97 -19.88
C GLY A 105 -22.47 -68.76 -19.87
N TYR A 106 -21.99 -67.64 -20.40
CA TYR A 106 -22.82 -66.45 -20.65
C TYR A 106 -23.90 -66.78 -21.69
N THR A 107 -25.14 -66.94 -21.27
CA THR A 107 -26.31 -66.92 -22.15
C THR A 107 -26.84 -65.50 -22.19
N GLY A 108 -26.89 -64.90 -23.38
CA GLY A 108 -27.24 -63.49 -23.61
C GLY A 108 -28.72 -63.18 -23.40
N THR A 109 -29.24 -63.35 -22.19
CA THR A 109 -30.56 -62.84 -21.84
C THR A 109 -30.54 -61.32 -21.68
N ARG A 110 -31.69 -60.70 -21.99
CA ARG A 110 -31.99 -59.26 -21.94
C ARG A 110 -31.21 -58.54 -20.83
N PRO A 111 -30.60 -57.35 -21.10
CA PRO A 111 -29.92 -56.56 -20.08
C PRO A 111 -30.83 -56.36 -18.86
N ALA A 112 -30.29 -56.58 -17.67
CA ALA A 112 -31.03 -56.31 -16.44
C ALA A 112 -31.48 -54.84 -16.42
N GLU A 113 -32.73 -54.63 -16.05
CA GLU A 113 -33.32 -53.30 -15.88
C GLU A 113 -32.80 -52.73 -14.57
N TYR A 114 -31.63 -52.08 -14.62
CA TYR A 114 -31.13 -51.27 -13.52
C TYR A 114 -32.04 -50.04 -13.49
N GLY A 115 -32.88 -49.89 -12.45
CA GLY A 115 -33.88 -48.84 -12.35
C GLY A 115 -33.33 -47.40 -12.43
N GLU A 116 -34.15 -46.41 -12.06
CA GLU A 116 -33.79 -44.99 -12.16
C GLU A 116 -32.39 -44.69 -11.58
N ALA A 117 -31.54 -44.03 -12.36
CA ALA A 117 -30.16 -43.76 -11.97
C ALA A 117 -30.11 -42.83 -10.75
N ASP A 118 -29.51 -43.31 -9.65
CA ASP A 118 -29.26 -42.51 -8.46
C ASP A 118 -27.97 -41.69 -8.62
N PHE A 119 -28.15 -40.39 -8.85
CA PHE A 119 -27.05 -39.43 -9.03
C PHE A 119 -26.60 -38.78 -7.70
N ASP A 120 -27.14 -39.15 -6.54
CA ASP A 120 -26.78 -38.50 -5.26
C ASP A 120 -25.32 -38.74 -4.85
N GLN A 121 -24.67 -39.77 -5.39
CA GLN A 121 -23.24 -40.00 -5.20
C GLN A 121 -22.36 -39.11 -6.08
N ILE A 122 -22.88 -38.63 -7.21
CA ILE A 122 -22.14 -37.82 -8.20
C ILE A 122 -22.45 -36.33 -8.04
N LYS A 123 -23.57 -35.99 -7.40
CA LYS A 123 -23.87 -34.60 -7.04
C LYS A 123 -22.79 -34.09 -6.08
N PRO A 124 -22.12 -32.97 -6.39
CA PRO A 124 -21.15 -32.39 -5.47
C PRO A 124 -21.86 -31.98 -4.19
N LYS A 125 -21.63 -32.73 -3.10
CA LYS A 125 -22.24 -32.53 -1.76
C LYS A 125 -21.91 -31.18 -1.13
N ARG A 126 -21.02 -30.40 -1.74
CA ARG A 126 -20.69 -29.04 -1.33
C ARG A 126 -20.76 -28.15 -2.57
N ALA A 127 -21.80 -27.34 -2.67
CA ALA A 127 -21.69 -26.11 -3.44
C ALA A 127 -20.57 -25.31 -2.79
N MET A 128 -19.41 -25.21 -3.45
CA MET A 128 -18.41 -24.22 -3.06
C MET A 128 -19.03 -22.86 -3.38
N SER A 129 -19.77 -22.31 -2.42
CA SER A 129 -20.14 -20.91 -2.47
C SER A 129 -18.84 -20.13 -2.63
N VAL A 130 -18.81 -19.28 -3.65
CA VAL A 130 -17.70 -18.35 -3.85
C VAL A 130 -17.74 -17.41 -2.66
N ILE A 131 -16.97 -17.75 -1.64
CA ILE A 131 -16.73 -16.91 -0.46
C ILE A 131 -15.99 -15.70 -1.00
N ASP A 132 -16.65 -14.54 -0.93
CA ASP A 132 -16.14 -13.18 -1.10
C ASP A 132 -14.60 -13.11 -0.97
N ARG A 133 -13.89 -13.17 -2.10
CA ARG A 133 -12.42 -13.14 -2.15
C ARG A 133 -11.96 -11.70 -2.08
N ARG A 134 -12.01 -11.09 -0.89
CA ARG A 134 -11.34 -9.82 -0.65
C ARG A 134 -9.84 -10.03 -0.75
N ILE A 135 -9.23 -9.36 -1.72
CA ILE A 135 -7.78 -9.37 -1.94
C ILE A 135 -7.17 -8.44 -0.88
N LEU A 136 -6.37 -9.00 0.01
CA LEU A 136 -5.63 -8.25 1.02
C LEU A 136 -4.13 -8.31 0.71
N PRO A 137 -3.42 -7.18 0.76
CA PRO A 137 -1.98 -7.17 0.59
C PRO A 137 -1.31 -7.82 1.82
N ILE A 138 -0.44 -8.81 1.58
CA ILE A 138 0.43 -9.38 2.63
C ILE A 138 1.62 -8.45 2.90
N THR A 139 2.14 -7.82 1.85
CA THR A 139 3.24 -6.87 1.93
C THR A 139 2.91 -5.67 1.06
N PRO A 140 2.66 -4.49 1.65
CA PRO A 140 2.39 -3.30 0.86
C PRO A 140 3.66 -2.89 0.09
N PRO A 141 3.55 -2.46 -1.18
CA PRO A 141 4.69 -1.98 -1.94
C PRO A 141 5.19 -0.66 -1.35
N VAL A 142 6.50 -0.55 -1.11
CA VAL A 142 7.14 0.69 -0.67
C VAL A 142 7.68 1.41 -1.91
N PRO A 143 7.10 2.55 -2.31
CA PRO A 143 7.59 3.29 -3.47
C PRO A 143 8.96 3.89 -3.17
N THR A 144 9.85 3.90 -4.18
CA THR A 144 11.13 4.59 -4.09
C THR A 144 10.99 5.95 -4.76
N TYR A 145 11.35 7.01 -4.05
CA TYR A 145 11.20 8.36 -4.56
C TYR A 145 12.18 8.66 -5.71
N PRO A 146 11.72 9.22 -6.85
CA PRO A 146 12.57 9.42 -8.02
C PRO A 146 13.71 10.43 -7.79
N ALA A 147 14.93 10.05 -8.18
CA ALA A 147 16.11 10.91 -8.03
C ALA A 147 16.07 12.20 -8.86
N ARG A 148 15.22 12.27 -9.90
CA ARG A 148 14.99 13.52 -10.66
C ARG A 148 14.11 14.48 -9.85
N ALA A 149 12.98 13.98 -9.34
CA ALA A 149 12.09 14.76 -8.48
C ALA A 149 12.81 15.30 -7.24
N ALA A 150 13.70 14.51 -6.64
CA ALA A 150 14.50 14.93 -5.48
C ALA A 150 15.42 16.12 -5.76
N ARG A 151 16.00 16.20 -6.96
CA ARG A 151 16.91 17.29 -7.33
C ARG A 151 16.17 18.57 -7.66
N THR A 152 14.95 18.45 -8.17
CA THR A 152 14.12 19.59 -8.59
C THR A 152 13.11 20.01 -7.53
N GLY A 153 13.04 19.29 -6.40
CA GLY A 153 12.06 19.55 -5.33
C GLY A 153 10.61 19.36 -5.81
N LEU A 154 10.38 18.42 -6.73
CA LEU A 154 9.04 18.18 -7.29
C LEU A 154 8.29 17.19 -6.41
N GLU A 155 7.04 17.50 -6.08
CA GLU A 155 6.13 16.56 -5.42
C GLU A 155 5.00 16.19 -6.38
N GLY A 156 4.42 15.01 -6.16
CA GLY A 156 3.39 14.49 -7.03
C GLY A 156 2.70 13.28 -6.43
N ASP A 157 1.59 12.92 -7.07
CA ASP A 157 0.75 11.79 -6.69
C ASP A 157 0.62 10.83 -7.89
N CYS A 158 0.55 9.53 -7.60
CA CYS A 158 0.31 8.48 -8.58
C CYS A 158 -0.82 7.56 -8.12
N ASN A 159 -1.86 7.46 -8.93
CA ASN A 159 -2.90 6.45 -8.79
C ASN A 159 -2.48 5.19 -9.55
N VAL A 160 -2.25 4.11 -8.82
CA VAL A 160 -1.78 2.83 -9.37
C VAL A 160 -2.92 1.81 -9.37
N TYR A 161 -3.20 1.25 -10.55
CA TYR A 161 -4.17 0.19 -10.77
C TYR A 161 -3.44 -1.09 -11.15
N LEU A 162 -3.77 -2.19 -10.48
CA LEU A 162 -3.19 -3.50 -10.73
C LEU A 162 -4.24 -4.59 -10.56
N ASN A 163 -4.04 -5.71 -11.24
CA ASN A 163 -4.80 -6.92 -11.05
C ASN A 163 -3.96 -7.93 -10.27
N VAL A 164 -4.60 -8.87 -9.57
CA VAL A 164 -3.90 -9.90 -8.78
C VAL A 164 -4.26 -11.28 -9.30
N SER A 165 -3.24 -12.11 -9.54
CA SER A 165 -3.41 -13.48 -10.05
C SER A 165 -3.95 -14.41 -8.96
N ILE A 166 -4.35 -15.64 -9.33
CA ILE A 166 -4.73 -16.67 -8.35
C ILE A 166 -3.61 -17.04 -7.37
N ARG A 167 -2.35 -16.70 -7.72
CA ARG A 167 -1.17 -16.91 -6.89
C ARG A 167 -0.84 -15.70 -6.02
N GLY A 168 -1.59 -14.61 -6.12
CA GLY A 168 -1.32 -13.36 -5.40
C GLY A 168 -0.33 -12.42 -6.10
N GLU A 169 0.08 -12.72 -7.33
CA GLU A 169 1.06 -11.91 -8.07
C GLU A 169 0.38 -10.72 -8.76
N PRO A 170 0.91 -9.50 -8.65
CA PRO A 170 0.38 -8.34 -9.34
C PRO A 170 0.70 -8.38 -10.85
N PHE A 171 -0.27 -8.06 -11.71
CA PHE A 171 -0.10 -7.95 -13.16
C PHE A 171 -0.98 -6.84 -13.74
N ASN A 172 -0.74 -6.47 -15.01
CA ASN A 172 -1.41 -5.36 -15.70
C ASN A 172 -1.34 -4.02 -14.93
N VAL A 173 -0.17 -3.70 -14.40
CA VAL A 173 0.07 -2.47 -13.63
C VAL A 173 -0.04 -1.26 -14.55
N ARG A 174 -0.87 -0.29 -14.17
CA ARG A 174 -1.00 1.02 -14.83
C ARG A 174 -0.94 2.10 -13.76
N ALA A 175 -0.22 3.17 -14.05
CA ALA A 175 -0.10 4.32 -13.17
C ALA A 175 -0.58 5.58 -13.89
N GLN A 176 -1.34 6.41 -13.17
CA GLN A 176 -1.70 7.75 -13.61
C GLN A 176 -1.16 8.74 -12.60
N CYS A 177 -0.15 9.49 -13.03
CA CYS A 177 0.64 10.37 -12.18
C CYS A 177 0.47 11.83 -12.57
N THR A 178 0.71 12.73 -11.62
CA THR A 178 0.67 14.18 -11.85
C THR A 178 1.80 14.66 -12.77
N ASP A 179 2.97 14.01 -12.70
CA ASP A 179 4.13 14.25 -13.55
C ASP A 179 4.69 12.91 -14.06
N GLN A 180 5.34 12.92 -15.22
CA GLN A 180 5.95 11.73 -15.83
C GLN A 180 7.20 11.23 -15.07
N VAL A 181 7.73 12.03 -14.15
CA VAL A 181 8.87 11.63 -13.31
C VAL A 181 8.47 10.62 -12.24
N PHE A 182 7.18 10.56 -11.87
CA PHE A 182 6.64 9.66 -10.85
C PHE A 182 6.11 8.35 -11.42
#